data_AF-A0AAU4JYW4-F1
#
_entry.id   AF-A0AAU4JYW4-F1
#
_cell.length_a   1.000
_cell.length_b   1.000
_cell.length_c   1.000
_cell.angle_alpha   90.00
_cell.angle_beta   90.00
_cell.angle_gamma   90.00
#
_symmetry.space_group_name_H-M   'P 1'
#
loop_
_entity.id
_entity.type
_entity.pdbx_description
1 polymer ?
#
loop_
_entity_poly.entity_id
_entity_poly.type
_entity_poly.pdbx_seq_one_letter_code
_entity_poly.pdbx_strand_id
1 'polypeptide(L)'
;MTTSTPAKRSGTSVVTKISLVVALVLVIALVVFVLQNTVHTTIKFISFDFDLGVGVAMLGAAVVGAVIALIVSAAVRVRLAVK
;
A
#
# COMPACT_ATOMS: atom_id res chain seq x y z
N MET A 1 -16.48 26.85 39.94
CA MET A 1 -17.02 25.91 38.93
C MET A 1 -15.93 25.65 37.91
N THR A 2 -15.18 24.56 38.04
CA THR A 2 -14.01 24.25 37.19
C THR A 2 -14.42 23.33 36.04
N THR A 3 -14.48 23.86 34.83
CA THR A 3 -14.73 23.10 33.61
C THR A 3 -13.48 22.29 33.23
N SER A 4 -13.53 20.98 33.40
CA SER A 4 -12.49 20.07 32.90
C SER A 4 -12.65 19.86 31.39
N THR A 5 -11.74 20.46 30.62
CA THR A 5 -11.58 20.21 29.18
C THR A 5 -11.26 18.73 28.94
N PRO A 6 -11.95 18.01 28.02
CA PRO A 6 -11.65 16.62 27.76
C PRO A 6 -10.32 16.52 26.99
N ALA A 7 -9.33 15.87 27.58
CA ALA A 7 -8.06 15.57 26.93
C ALA A 7 -8.29 14.58 25.77
N LYS A 8 -8.06 15.04 24.53
CA LYS A 8 -8.13 14.23 23.31
C LYS A 8 -7.11 13.08 23.40
N ARG A 9 -7.59 11.84 23.52
CA ARG A 9 -6.74 10.64 23.64
C ARG A 9 -5.77 10.53 22.47
N SER A 10 -4.49 10.44 22.79
CA SER A 10 -3.31 10.39 21.91
C SER A 10 -3.11 9.06 21.16
N GLY A 11 -4.19 8.41 20.72
CA GLY A 11 -4.16 7.10 20.05
C GLY A 11 -3.45 7.10 18.68
N THR A 12 -3.26 8.27 18.07
CA THR A 12 -2.63 8.42 16.73
C THR A 12 -1.15 8.01 16.72
N SER A 13 -0.43 8.15 17.84
CA SER A 13 1.02 7.88 17.90
C SER A 13 1.37 6.39 17.76
N VAL A 14 0.58 5.51 18.40
CA VAL A 14 0.82 4.05 18.35
C VAL A 14 0.47 3.47 16.98
N VAL A 15 -0.66 3.88 16.41
CA VAL A 15 -1.10 3.43 15.08
C VAL A 15 -0.09 3.83 14.01
N THR A 16 0.45 5.06 14.07
CA THR A 16 1.45 5.55 13.12
C THR A 16 2.76 4.76 13.19
N LYS A 17 3.21 4.40 14.40
CA LYS A 17 4.43 3.59 14.57
C LYS A 17 4.25 2.18 14.01
N ILE A 18 3.12 1.53 14.31
CA ILE A 18 2.82 0.18 13.82
C ILE A 18 2.69 0.19 12.29
N SER A 19 2.00 1.18 11.70
CA SER A 19 1.87 1.25 10.23
C SER A 19 3.21 1.39 9.52
N LEU A 20 4.16 2.09 10.12
CA LEU A 20 5.49 2.29 9.55
C LEU A 20 6.32 1.00 9.55
N VAL A 21 6.22 0.21 10.63
CA VAL A 21 6.82 -1.13 10.71
C VAL A 21 6.20 -2.07 9.70
N VAL A 22 4.87 -2.11 9.60
CA VAL A 22 4.16 -2.96 8.62
C VAL A 22 4.54 -2.58 7.20
N ALA A 23 4.61 -1.28 6.88
CA ALA A 23 5.05 -0.81 5.57
C ALA A 23 6.48 -1.24 5.26
N LEU A 24 7.40 -1.15 6.22
CA LEU A 24 8.78 -1.59 6.04
C LEU A 24 8.88 -3.10 5.76
N VAL A 25 8.16 -3.92 6.53
CA VAL A 25 8.11 -5.37 6.33
C VAL A 25 7.55 -5.71 4.94
N LEU A 26 6.50 -5.01 4.51
CA LEU A 26 5.95 -5.16 3.17
C LEU A 26 6.97 -4.80 2.09
N VAL A 27 7.70 -3.68 2.22
CA VAL A 27 8.75 -3.30 1.27
C VAL A 27 9.83 -4.37 1.19
N ILE A 28 10.29 -4.90 2.32
CA ILE A 28 11.29 -5.98 2.35
C ILE A 28 10.73 -7.23 1.63
N ALA A 29 9.50 -7.63 1.93
CA ALA A 29 8.86 -8.77 1.29
C ALA A 29 8.78 -8.60 -0.23
N LEU A 30 8.46 -7.38 -0.71
CA LEU A 30 8.42 -7.06 -2.14
C LEU A 30 9.81 -7.14 -2.77
N VAL A 31 10.86 -6.63 -2.12
CA VAL A 31 12.25 -6.72 -2.62
C VAL A 31 12.66 -8.19 -2.74
N VAL A 32 12.45 -8.98 -1.70
CA VAL A 32 12.75 -10.42 -1.69
C VAL A 32 11.99 -11.13 -2.80
N PHE A 33 10.70 -10.83 -2.95
CA PHE A 33 9.86 -11.41 -3.97
C PHE A 33 10.40 -11.14 -5.40
N VAL A 34 10.83 -9.91 -5.71
CA VAL A 34 11.45 -9.60 -7.02
C VAL A 34 12.75 -10.35 -7.22
N LEU A 35 13.63 -10.31 -6.22
CA LEU A 35 14.96 -10.91 -6.30
C LEU A 35 14.91 -12.44 -6.40
N GLN A 36 13.89 -13.07 -5.81
CA GLN A 36 13.67 -14.52 -5.89
C GLN A 36 12.95 -14.94 -7.18
N ASN A 37 12.12 -14.08 -7.76
CA ASN A 37 11.29 -14.41 -8.93
C ASN A 37 11.81 -13.73 -10.21
N THR A 38 13.10 -13.90 -10.50
CA THR A 38 13.77 -13.38 -11.70
C THR A 38 13.63 -14.29 -12.93
N VAL A 39 12.94 -15.43 -12.80
CA VAL A 39 12.67 -16.31 -13.94
C VAL A 39 11.84 -15.55 -14.97
N HIS A 40 12.41 -15.37 -16.15
CA HIS A 40 11.77 -14.71 -17.28
C HIS A 40 10.67 -15.60 -17.85
N THR A 41 9.49 -15.04 -18.04
CA THR A 41 8.36 -15.72 -18.67
C THR A 41 7.67 -14.74 -19.59
N THR A 42 7.36 -15.21 -20.79
CA THR A 42 6.55 -14.47 -21.75
C THR A 42 5.10 -14.44 -21.27
N ILE A 43 4.64 -13.27 -20.83
CA ILE A 43 3.27 -13.02 -20.41
C ILE A 43 2.53 -12.38 -21.59
N LYS A 44 1.48 -13.04 -22.08
CA LYS A 44 0.63 -12.54 -23.16
C LYS A 44 -0.63 -11.89 -22.57
N PHE A 45 -0.74 -10.57 -22.63
CA PHE A 45 -1.90 -9.81 -22.18
C PHE A 45 -2.65 -9.22 -23.37
N ILE A 46 -3.76 -9.85 -23.76
CA ILE A 46 -4.61 -9.45 -24.90
C ILE A 46 -3.80 -9.42 -26.21
N SER A 47 -3.20 -8.27 -26.56
CA SER A 47 -2.34 -8.09 -27.74
C SER A 47 -0.92 -7.63 -27.39
N PHE A 48 -0.58 -7.52 -26.10
CA PHE A 48 0.75 -7.19 -25.63
C PHE A 48 1.48 -8.45 -25.19
N ASP A 49 2.71 -8.62 -25.68
CA ASP A 49 3.63 -9.63 -25.23
C ASP A 49 4.69 -8.97 -24.34
N PHE A 50 4.75 -9.39 -23.08
CA PHE A 50 5.72 -8.90 -22.10
C PHE A 50 6.69 -10.03 -21.77
N ASP A 51 7.98 -9.82 -22.03
CA ASP A 51 9.05 -10.71 -21.54
C ASP A 51 9.71 -10.06 -20.33
N LEU A 52 9.16 -10.35 -19.15
CA LEU A 52 9.60 -9.79 -17.88
C LEU A 52 9.72 -10.92 -16.86
N GLY A 53 10.62 -10.78 -15.89
CA GLY A 53 10.66 -11.69 -14.74
C GLY A 53 9.31 -11.73 -14.06
N VAL A 54 8.80 -12.92 -13.72
CA VAL A 54 7.49 -13.11 -13.08
C VAL A 54 7.34 -12.24 -11.82
N GLY A 55 8.43 -12.09 -11.07
CA GLY A 55 8.51 -11.20 -9.90
C GLY A 55 8.26 -9.74 -10.24
N VAL A 56 8.81 -9.23 -11.34
CA VAL A 56 8.62 -7.84 -11.80
C VAL A 56 7.16 -7.60 -12.20
N ALA A 57 6.55 -8.55 -12.90
CA ALA A 57 5.15 -8.44 -13.32
C ALA A 57 4.19 -8.41 -12.11
N MET A 58 4.39 -9.29 -11.13
CA MET A 58 3.57 -9.31 -9.91
C MET A 58 3.82 -8.09 -9.01
N LEU A 59 5.05 -7.56 -8.99
CA LEU A 59 5.34 -6.30 -8.29
C LEU A 59 4.56 -5.14 -8.92
N GLY A 60 4.56 -5.07 -10.26
CA GLY A 60 3.76 -4.11 -11.01
C GLY A 60 2.28 -4.19 -10.64
N ALA A 61 1.72 -5.40 -10.56
CA ALA A 61 0.34 -5.62 -10.12
C ALA A 61 0.09 -5.12 -8.68
N ALA A 62 1.03 -5.37 -7.75
CA ALA A 62 0.93 -4.86 -6.38
C ALA A 62 0.93 -3.33 -6.33
N VAL A 63 1.77 -2.66 -7.14
CA VAL A 63 1.80 -1.20 -7.26
C VAL A 63 0.47 -0.67 -7.80
N VAL A 64 -0.08 -1.29 -8.86
CA VAL A 64 -1.40 -0.90 -9.40
C VAL A 64 -2.48 -1.04 -8.33
N GLY A 65 -2.52 -2.16 -7.61
CA GLY A 65 -3.45 -2.37 -6.49
C GLY A 65 -3.32 -1.32 -5.38
N ALA A 66 -2.09 -0.96 -5.02
CA ALA A 66 -1.82 0.09 -4.03
C ALA A 66 -2.32 1.47 -4.49
N VAL A 67 -2.10 1.82 -5.75
CA VAL A 67 -2.61 3.08 -6.32
C VAL A 67 -4.13 3.13 -6.27
N ILE A 68 -4.83 2.04 -6.63
CA ILE A 68 -6.28 1.95 -6.53
C ILE A 68 -6.75 2.14 -5.08
N ALA A 69 -6.12 1.44 -4.12
CA ALA A 69 -6.45 1.58 -2.71
C ALA A 69 -6.25 3.01 -2.19
N LEU A 70 -5.17 3.68 -2.60
CA LEU A 70 -4.92 5.07 -2.26
C LEU A 70 -5.99 6.00 -2.80
N ILE A 71 -6.39 5.85 -4.07
CA ILE A 71 -7.46 6.65 -4.69
C ILE A 71 -8.77 6.46 -3.93
N VAL A 72 -9.17 5.21 -3.63
CA VAL A 72 -10.38 4.91 -2.87
C VAL A 72 -10.32 5.52 -1.48
N SER A 73 -9.20 5.36 -0.77
CA SER A 73 -9.03 5.91 0.57
C SER A 73 -9.11 7.44 0.59
N ALA A 74 -8.53 8.11 -0.40
CA ALA A 74 -8.60 9.56 -0.57
C ALA A 74 -10.03 10.01 -0.84
N ALA A 75 -10.74 9.33 -1.76
CA ALA A 75 -12.12 9.62 -2.08
C ALA A 75 -13.04 9.50 -0.85
N VAL A 76 -12.87 8.44 -0.04
CA VAL A 76 -13.63 8.25 1.21
C VAL A 76 -13.34 9.38 2.20
N ARG A 77 -12.07 9.75 2.41
CA ARG A 77 -11.71 10.84 3.33
C ARG A 77 -12.29 12.18 2.91
N VAL A 78 -12.24 12.51 1.62
CA VAL A 78 -12.82 13.75 1.09
C VAL A 78 -14.33 13.78 1.32
N ARG A 79 -15.04 12.67 1.03
CA ARG A 79 -16.49 12.57 1.29
C ARG A 79 -16.85 12.78 2.75
N LEU A 80 -16.03 12.27 3.68
CA LEU A 80 -16.24 12.46 5.12
C LEU A 80 -15.92 13.89 5.58
N ALA A 81 -15.06 14.63 4.88
CA ALA A 81 -14.68 16.00 5.24
C ALA A 81 -15.68 17.06 4.74
N VAL A 82 -16.46 16.74 3.71
CA VAL A 82 -17.48 17.63 3.12
C VAL A 82 -18.85 17.46 3.80
N LYS A 83 -19.00 16.45 4.66
CA LYS A 83 -20.23 16.13 5.39
C LYS A 83 -20.18 16.68 6.81
#